data_AF-A0A3Q3FKB8-F1
#
_entry.id   AF-A0A3Q3FKB8-F1
#
_cell.length_a   1.000
_cell.length_b   1.000
_cell.length_c   1.000
_cell.angle_alpha   90.00
_cell.angle_beta   90.00
_cell.angle_gamma   90.00
#
_symmetry.space_group_name_H-M   'P 1'
#
loop_
_entity.id
_entity.type
_entity.pdbx_description
1 polymer ?
#
loop_
_entity_poly.entity_id
_entity_poly.type
_entity_poly.pdbx_seq_one_letter_code
_entity_poly.pdbx_strand_id
1 'polypeptide(L)'
;MTEFTVKVLLRAGRADSRRVIRYWTLSLRNVNQDNYQLVRKLGRGKYSEVFEAINVTNNEKVVVKILKELYQKLTDYDIRYYMYELLKALDYCHSMGIMHRDVKPHNVMIDHQLRKLRLIDWGLAEFYHPAQEYNVRVASRYFKGPELLVDYQMYDYSLDMWSLGCMLASMIFLKEPFFHGQDNYDQLVRIAKVLGTDELFGYLHKYHIELDTRFKDLLGQQTRKRWEQFIQSENQHLVSPEALDLLDKLLRYDHQQRLTAAEAMQHPYFYPVVKEHANANTDGTKAISGSNAT
;
A
#
# COMPACT_ATOMS: atom_id res chain seq x y z
N MET A 1 -8.19 14.56 -28.28
CA MET A 1 -9.25 14.11 -27.36
C MET A 1 -9.38 12.61 -27.53
N THR A 2 -8.97 11.83 -26.55
CA THR A 2 -9.04 10.36 -26.61
C THR A 2 -9.86 9.90 -25.41
N GLU A 3 -11.09 9.49 -25.69
CA GLU A 3 -11.96 8.78 -24.76
C GLU A 3 -11.29 7.47 -24.33
N PHE A 4 -11.38 7.14 -23.04
CA PHE A 4 -11.12 5.79 -22.57
C PHE A 4 -12.43 5.19 -22.07
N THR A 5 -12.84 4.08 -22.68
CA THR A 5 -13.92 3.23 -22.18
C THR A 5 -13.42 2.45 -20.97
N VAL A 6 -13.88 2.78 -19.77
CA VAL A 6 -13.67 1.97 -18.57
C VAL A 6 -14.70 0.84 -18.56
N LYS A 7 -14.25 -0.41 -18.73
CA LYS A 7 -15.11 -1.58 -18.49
C LYS A 7 -15.19 -1.83 -16.98
N VAL A 8 -16.24 -1.31 -16.35
CA VAL A 8 -16.65 -1.68 -14.99
C VAL A 8 -17.50 -2.95 -15.09
N LEU A 9 -17.06 -4.05 -14.48
CA LEU A 9 -17.86 -5.25 -14.30
C LEU A 9 -18.61 -5.13 -12.98
N LEU A 10 -19.88 -4.72 -13.04
CA LEU A 10 -20.79 -4.77 -11.90
C LEU A 10 -21.37 -6.17 -11.74
N ARG A 11 -21.43 -6.64 -10.50
CA ARG A 11 -22.12 -7.88 -10.12
C ARG A 11 -23.63 -7.59 -10.09
N ALA A 12 -24.36 -7.97 -11.14
CA ALA A 12 -25.82 -8.01 -11.08
C ALA A 12 -26.26 -9.28 -10.33
N GLY A 13 -27.15 -9.11 -9.37
CA GLY A 13 -27.83 -10.21 -8.69
C GLY A 13 -28.61 -11.09 -9.67
N ARG A 14 -28.64 -12.39 -9.37
CA ARG A 14 -29.45 -13.48 -9.93
C ARG A 14 -30.15 -13.22 -11.28
N ALA A 15 -29.66 -13.85 -12.35
CA ALA A 15 -30.32 -14.94 -13.09
C ALA A 15 -29.69 -15.12 -14.48
N ASP A 16 -29.20 -16.34 -14.68
CA ASP A 16 -29.04 -17.10 -15.92
C ASP A 16 -28.15 -16.62 -17.11
N SER A 17 -27.37 -17.62 -17.55
CA SER A 17 -26.77 -17.85 -18.87
C SER A 17 -25.51 -17.09 -19.34
N ARG A 18 -24.39 -17.84 -19.28
CA ARG A 18 -23.23 -17.86 -20.20
C ARG A 18 -22.34 -16.61 -20.33
N ARG A 19 -21.36 -16.52 -19.42
CA ARG A 19 -19.92 -16.32 -19.73
C ARG A 19 -19.12 -16.47 -18.42
N VAL A 20 -18.62 -17.67 -18.17
CA VAL A 20 -17.72 -17.92 -17.05
C VAL A 20 -16.32 -17.50 -17.48
N ILE A 21 -15.89 -16.30 -17.11
CA ILE A 21 -14.46 -16.01 -16.95
C ILE A 21 -14.20 -16.08 -15.46
N ARG A 22 -13.82 -17.28 -14.99
CA ARG A 22 -13.29 -17.46 -13.63
C ARG A 22 -11.90 -16.82 -13.60
N TYR A 23 -11.79 -15.66 -12.95
CA TYR A 23 -10.49 -15.22 -12.44
C TYR A 23 -10.30 -15.87 -11.08
N TRP A 24 -9.45 -16.90 -11.04
CA TRP A 24 -8.89 -17.35 -9.79
C TRP A 24 -7.68 -16.47 -9.50
N THR A 25 -7.81 -15.54 -8.56
CA THR A 25 -6.63 -14.91 -7.95
C THR A 25 -6.04 -15.93 -6.99
N LEU A 26 -5.30 -16.90 -7.53
CA LEU A 26 -4.54 -17.83 -6.73
C LEU A 26 -3.30 -17.07 -6.23
N SER A 27 -3.42 -16.43 -5.06
CA SER A 27 -2.25 -16.08 -4.26
C SER A 27 -1.64 -17.39 -3.79
N LEU A 28 -0.81 -17.99 -4.63
CA LEU A 28 -0.15 -19.24 -4.33
C LEU A 28 1.02 -18.99 -3.39
N ARG A 29 0.73 -18.94 -2.09
CA ARG A 29 1.77 -19.02 -1.05
C ARG A 29 2.39 -20.42 -0.92
N ASN A 30 1.86 -21.43 -1.62
CA ASN A 30 2.28 -22.83 -1.53
C ASN A 30 2.50 -23.50 -2.90
N VAL A 31 2.83 -22.75 -3.96
CA VAL A 31 3.26 -23.39 -5.22
C VAL A 31 4.76 -23.36 -5.33
N ASN A 32 5.33 -24.54 -5.49
CA ASN A 32 6.71 -24.69 -5.88
C ASN A 32 6.89 -24.10 -7.28
N GLN A 33 7.61 -22.99 -7.37
CA GLN A 33 7.82 -22.24 -8.61
C GLN A 33 8.59 -23.07 -9.65
N ASP A 34 9.39 -24.04 -9.20
CA ASP A 34 10.13 -24.97 -10.06
C ASP A 34 9.22 -25.87 -10.89
N ASN A 35 7.94 -26.00 -10.50
CA ASN A 35 6.96 -26.79 -11.24
C ASN A 35 6.44 -26.09 -12.50
N TYR A 36 6.86 -24.86 -12.82
CA TYR A 36 6.32 -24.10 -13.93
C TYR A 36 7.41 -23.70 -14.91
N GLN A 37 7.34 -24.26 -16.13
CA GLN A 37 8.25 -23.92 -17.21
C GLN A 37 7.64 -22.82 -18.08
N LEU A 38 8.33 -21.68 -18.19
CA LEU A 38 7.91 -20.60 -19.08
C LEU A 38 8.07 -21.04 -20.54
N VAL A 39 7.00 -20.91 -21.33
CA VAL A 39 6.97 -21.30 -22.75
C VAL A 39 7.25 -20.10 -23.64
N ARG A 40 6.41 -19.06 -23.51
CA ARG A 40 6.56 -17.84 -24.31
C ARG A 40 5.91 -16.65 -23.62
N LYS A 41 6.44 -15.47 -23.91
CA LYS A 41 5.87 -14.22 -23.43
C LYS A 41 4.57 -13.92 -24.19
N LEU A 42 3.48 -13.80 -23.46
CA LEU A 42 2.16 -13.44 -24.01
C LEU A 42 1.95 -11.92 -24.03
N GLY A 43 2.61 -11.20 -23.13
CA GLY A 43 2.50 -9.75 -23.09
C GLY A 43 3.41 -9.13 -22.06
N ARG A 44 3.48 -7.81 -22.09
CA ARG A 44 4.08 -7.02 -21.02
C ARG A 44 3.04 -6.04 -20.50
N GLY A 45 2.78 -6.14 -19.21
CA GLY A 45 2.29 -5.02 -18.43
C GLY A 45 3.45 -4.11 -18.06
N LYS A 46 3.10 -2.93 -17.58
CA LYS A 46 4.04 -1.91 -17.15
C LYS A 46 5.02 -2.39 -16.04
N TYR A 47 4.51 -3.22 -15.12
CA TYR A 47 5.23 -3.82 -13.97
C TYR A 47 5.20 -5.33 -13.96
N SER A 48 4.81 -5.95 -15.05
CA SER A 48 4.72 -7.38 -15.07
C SER A 48 4.94 -7.93 -16.44
N GLU A 49 5.55 -9.09 -16.49
CA GLU A 49 5.63 -9.86 -17.71
C GLU A 49 4.65 -11.00 -17.59
N VAL A 50 3.82 -11.16 -18.62
CA VAL A 50 2.81 -12.20 -18.68
C VAL A 50 3.34 -13.27 -19.62
N PHE A 51 3.45 -14.49 -19.10
CA PHE A 51 3.97 -15.64 -19.83
C PHE A 51 2.90 -16.72 -19.91
N GLU A 52 2.90 -17.44 -21.03
CA GLU A 52 2.37 -18.79 -21.10
C GLU A 52 3.39 -19.68 -20.40
N ALA A 53 2.95 -20.47 -19.44
CA ALA A 53 3.79 -21.46 -18.77
C ALA A 53 3.09 -22.83 -18.76
N ILE A 54 3.85 -23.90 -18.63
CA ILE A 54 3.33 -25.25 -18.45
C ILE A 54 3.68 -25.70 -17.03
N ASN A 55 2.69 -26.17 -16.29
CA ASN A 55 2.94 -26.88 -15.04
C ASN A 55 3.48 -28.29 -15.39
N VAL A 56 4.73 -28.56 -15.05
CA VAL A 56 5.40 -29.82 -15.42
C VAL A 56 4.88 -31.04 -14.65
N THR A 57 4.10 -30.84 -13.58
CA THR A 57 3.54 -31.95 -12.79
C THR A 57 2.26 -32.53 -13.39
N ASN A 58 1.46 -31.71 -14.09
CA ASN A 58 0.19 -32.13 -14.69
C ASN A 58 0.05 -31.77 -16.17
N ASN A 59 1.11 -31.21 -16.77
CA ASN A 59 1.20 -30.75 -18.15
C ASN A 59 0.13 -29.70 -18.55
N GLU A 60 -0.39 -28.95 -17.57
CA GLU A 60 -1.43 -27.95 -17.80
C GLU A 60 -0.83 -26.61 -18.23
N LYS A 61 -1.41 -26.01 -19.28
CA LYS A 61 -1.05 -24.66 -19.71
C LYS A 61 -1.70 -23.62 -18.82
N VAL A 62 -0.88 -22.73 -18.27
CA VAL A 62 -1.32 -21.62 -17.41
C VAL A 62 -0.76 -20.29 -17.90
N VAL A 63 -1.34 -19.20 -17.42
CA VAL A 63 -0.81 -17.86 -17.62
C VAL A 63 -0.18 -17.38 -16.31
N VAL A 64 1.12 -17.13 -16.33
CA VAL A 64 1.88 -16.64 -15.17
C VAL A 64 2.17 -15.16 -15.34
N LYS A 65 1.88 -14.37 -14.31
CA LYS A 65 2.21 -12.94 -14.26
C LYS A 65 3.39 -12.77 -13.31
N ILE A 66 4.56 -12.47 -13.86
CA ILE A 66 5.76 -12.18 -13.10
C ILE A 66 5.76 -10.68 -12.81
N LEU A 67 5.69 -10.29 -11.54
CA LEU A 67 5.82 -8.88 -11.15
C LEU A 67 7.30 -8.49 -11.21
N LYS A 68 7.59 -7.33 -11.79
CA LYS A 68 8.93 -6.74 -11.77
C LYS A 68 9.19 -6.24 -10.35
N GLU A 69 10.33 -6.60 -9.78
CA GLU A 69 10.86 -6.12 -8.49
C GLU A 69 11.26 -4.63 -8.57
N LEU A 70 10.31 -3.75 -8.92
CA LEU A 70 10.59 -2.32 -9.06
C LEU A 70 11.02 -1.74 -7.72
N TYR A 71 10.32 -2.10 -6.64
CA TYR A 71 10.54 -1.53 -5.30
C TYR A 71 11.95 -1.79 -4.76
N GLN A 72 12.57 -2.92 -5.10
CA GLN A 72 13.95 -3.24 -4.70
C GLN A 72 15.02 -2.46 -5.47
N LYS A 73 14.64 -1.78 -6.56
CA LYS A 73 15.54 -1.02 -7.44
C LYS A 73 15.33 0.49 -7.34
N LEU A 74 14.40 0.95 -6.50
CA LEU A 74 14.13 2.36 -6.31
C LEU A 74 15.26 3.02 -5.52
N THR A 75 15.67 4.20 -5.96
CA THR A 75 16.54 5.07 -5.16
C THR A 75 15.74 5.75 -4.04
N ASP A 76 16.43 6.34 -3.05
CA ASP A 76 15.77 7.16 -2.01
C ASP A 76 14.88 8.25 -2.62
N TYR A 77 15.37 8.94 -3.67
CA TYR A 77 14.58 9.95 -4.36
C TYR A 77 13.34 9.37 -5.05
N ASP A 78 13.45 8.18 -5.67
CA ASP A 78 12.30 7.54 -6.28
C ASP A 78 11.24 7.13 -5.26
N ILE A 79 11.65 6.64 -4.09
CA ILE A 79 10.73 6.32 -2.98
C ILE A 79 10.00 7.59 -2.55
N ARG A 80 10.73 8.68 -2.26
CA ARG A 80 10.14 10.00 -1.92
C ARG A 80 9.14 10.44 -2.99
N TYR A 81 9.54 10.39 -4.26
CA TYR A 81 8.71 10.82 -5.39
C TYR A 81 7.41 10.02 -5.49
N TYR A 82 7.48 8.69 -5.49
CA TYR A 82 6.28 7.86 -5.63
C TYR A 82 5.38 7.87 -4.40
N MET A 83 5.96 7.99 -3.21
CA MET A 83 5.18 8.19 -1.99
C MET A 83 4.44 9.53 -2.01
N TYR A 84 5.07 10.59 -2.51
CA TYR A 84 4.43 11.90 -2.70
C TYR A 84 3.29 11.86 -3.74
N GLU A 85 3.50 11.18 -4.88
CA GLU A 85 2.46 11.02 -5.90
C GLU A 85 1.28 10.16 -5.39
N LEU A 86 1.54 9.15 -4.56
CA LEU A 86 0.49 8.35 -3.93
C LEU A 86 -0.28 9.18 -2.89
N LEU A 87 0.42 10.00 -2.10
CA LEU A 87 -0.22 10.94 -1.16
C LEU A 87 -1.16 11.91 -1.86
N LYS A 88 -0.81 12.46 -3.04
CA LYS A 88 -1.73 13.29 -3.84
C LYS A 88 -3.03 12.57 -4.18
N ALA A 89 -2.94 11.28 -4.54
CA ALA A 89 -4.12 10.49 -4.87
C ALA A 89 -5.00 10.24 -3.63
N LEU A 90 -4.38 9.97 -2.47
CA LEU A 90 -5.08 9.78 -1.20
C LEU A 90 -5.72 11.08 -0.70
N ASP A 91 -4.97 12.18 -0.67
CA ASP A 91 -5.48 13.50 -0.28
C ASP A 91 -6.68 13.89 -1.13
N TYR A 92 -6.58 13.69 -2.45
CA TYR A 92 -7.69 13.95 -3.36
C TYR A 92 -8.92 13.11 -3.02
N CYS A 93 -8.81 11.79 -2.85
CA CYS A 93 -9.99 10.97 -2.56
C CYS A 93 -10.55 11.23 -1.15
N HIS A 94 -9.69 11.48 -0.16
CA HIS A 94 -10.09 11.86 1.20
C HIS A 94 -10.85 13.19 1.20
N SER A 95 -10.40 14.19 0.42
CA SER A 95 -11.10 15.46 0.24
C SER A 95 -12.47 15.33 -0.44
N MET A 96 -12.68 14.25 -1.20
CA MET A 96 -13.96 13.89 -1.83
C MET A 96 -14.82 12.98 -0.93
N GLY A 97 -14.40 12.76 0.32
CA GLY A 97 -15.12 11.94 1.28
C GLY A 97 -14.98 10.44 1.06
N ILE A 98 -13.96 9.97 0.34
CA ILE A 98 -13.77 8.56 -0.04
C ILE A 98 -12.52 7.97 0.63
N MET A 99 -12.69 6.85 1.32
CA MET A 99 -11.60 5.99 1.80
C MET A 99 -11.31 4.88 0.78
N HIS A 100 -10.04 4.59 0.47
CA HIS A 100 -9.72 3.53 -0.49
C HIS A 100 -9.82 2.12 0.13
N ARG A 101 -9.38 1.94 1.38
CA ARG A 101 -9.46 0.70 2.19
C ARG A 101 -8.71 -0.53 1.64
N ASP A 102 -7.84 -0.37 0.65
CA ASP A 102 -6.98 -1.45 0.12
C ASP A 102 -5.70 -0.90 -0.56
N VAL A 103 -5.11 0.13 0.04
CA VAL A 103 -3.82 0.67 -0.41
C VAL A 103 -2.73 -0.38 -0.19
N LYS A 104 -2.04 -0.77 -1.26
CA LYS A 104 -0.96 -1.76 -1.25
C LYS A 104 -0.16 -1.68 -2.55
N PRO A 105 1.06 -2.24 -2.63
CA PRO A 105 1.89 -2.19 -3.83
C PRO A 105 1.19 -2.69 -5.10
N HIS A 106 0.32 -3.71 -4.98
CA HIS A 106 -0.41 -4.28 -6.11
C HIS A 106 -1.45 -3.32 -6.72
N ASN A 107 -1.96 -2.38 -5.93
CA ASN A 107 -2.95 -1.40 -6.34
C ASN A 107 -2.32 -0.05 -6.73
N VAL A 108 -0.98 0.01 -6.79
CA VAL A 108 -0.23 1.21 -7.20
C VAL A 108 0.48 0.92 -8.53
N MET A 109 -0.05 1.50 -9.60
CA MET A 109 0.56 1.41 -10.93
C MET A 109 1.51 2.58 -11.15
N ILE A 110 2.79 2.29 -11.32
CA ILE A 110 3.81 3.31 -11.60
C ILE A 110 3.92 3.54 -13.12
N ASP A 111 4.68 4.51 -13.61
CA ASP A 111 5.42 4.53 -14.87
C ASP A 111 6.82 4.94 -14.47
N HIS A 112 7.79 4.04 -14.55
CA HIS A 112 9.13 4.44 -14.12
C HIS A 112 9.81 5.28 -15.20
N GLN A 113 9.58 4.95 -16.48
CA GLN A 113 10.11 5.70 -17.61
C GLN A 113 9.43 7.08 -17.72
N LEU A 114 8.11 7.15 -17.53
CA LEU A 114 7.38 8.42 -17.63
C LEU A 114 7.17 9.14 -16.28
N ARG A 115 7.73 8.62 -15.18
CA ARG A 115 7.51 9.10 -13.79
C ARG A 115 6.04 9.37 -13.44
N LYS A 116 5.12 8.48 -13.80
CA LYS A 116 3.68 8.60 -13.46
C LYS A 116 3.31 7.62 -12.36
N LEU A 117 2.25 7.91 -11.60
CA LEU A 117 1.66 6.95 -10.66
C LEU A 117 0.14 7.01 -10.77
N ARG A 118 -0.53 5.87 -10.59
CA ARG A 118 -1.99 5.74 -10.52
C ARG A 118 -2.35 4.76 -9.41
N LEU A 119 -3.21 5.19 -8.49
CA LEU A 119 -3.91 4.33 -7.56
C LEU A 119 -5.09 3.68 -8.28
N ILE A 120 -5.22 2.36 -8.18
CA ILE A 120 -6.22 1.55 -8.88
C ILE A 120 -6.99 0.65 -7.90
N ASP A 121 -8.01 -0.03 -8.41
CA ASP A 121 -8.82 -1.01 -7.67
C ASP A 121 -9.59 -0.41 -6.48
N TRP A 122 -10.56 0.43 -6.83
CA TRP A 122 -11.49 1.08 -5.90
C TRP A 122 -12.64 0.15 -5.48
N GLY A 123 -12.56 -1.16 -5.72
CA GLY A 123 -13.65 -2.10 -5.47
C GLY A 123 -13.99 -2.30 -3.98
N LEU A 124 -13.08 -1.89 -3.09
CA LEU A 124 -13.29 -1.87 -1.64
C LEU A 124 -13.43 -0.45 -1.08
N ALA A 125 -13.42 0.59 -1.91
CA ALA A 125 -13.54 1.96 -1.44
C ALA A 125 -14.93 2.24 -0.82
N GLU A 126 -15.05 3.29 -0.02
CA GLU A 126 -16.31 3.69 0.62
C GLU A 126 -16.38 5.18 0.89
N PHE A 127 -17.59 5.71 0.95
CA PHE A 127 -17.83 7.05 1.45
C PHE A 127 -17.75 7.09 2.98
N TYR A 128 -16.99 8.06 3.49
CA TYR A 128 -16.92 8.34 4.92
C TYR A 128 -18.14 9.16 5.36
N HIS A 129 -18.72 8.74 6.48
CA HIS A 129 -19.80 9.40 7.19
C HIS A 129 -19.45 9.40 8.68
N PRO A 130 -19.50 10.55 9.37
CA PRO A 130 -19.18 10.62 10.80
C PRO A 130 -19.99 9.63 11.63
N ALA A 131 -19.33 8.96 12.57
CA ALA A 131 -19.90 7.95 13.47
C ALA A 131 -20.53 6.72 12.78
N GLN A 132 -20.28 6.52 11.49
CA GLN A 132 -20.70 5.29 10.80
C GLN A 132 -19.76 4.13 11.14
N GLU A 133 -20.34 2.97 11.41
CA GLU A 133 -19.62 1.72 11.53
C GLU A 133 -19.38 1.09 10.15
N TYR A 134 -18.15 0.65 9.92
CA TYR A 134 -17.74 0.02 8.67
C TYR A 134 -17.36 -1.45 8.87
N ASN A 135 -17.39 -2.21 7.78
CA ASN A 135 -16.92 -3.60 7.78
C ASN A 135 -15.39 -3.64 7.91
N VAL A 136 -14.88 -4.37 8.90
CA VAL A 136 -13.44 -4.53 9.16
C VAL A 136 -12.75 -5.57 8.26
N ARG A 137 -13.52 -6.35 7.50
CA ARG A 137 -13.02 -7.39 6.57
C ARG A 137 -12.58 -6.80 5.22
N VAL A 138 -11.90 -5.67 5.25
CA VAL A 138 -11.30 -4.96 4.11
C VAL A 138 -9.77 -5.00 4.18
N ALA A 139 -9.08 -4.51 3.15
CA ALA A 139 -7.62 -4.53 3.03
C ALA A 139 -6.96 -5.92 3.02
N SER A 140 -5.81 -5.98 2.35
CA SER A 140 -4.93 -7.15 2.36
C SER A 140 -4.17 -7.25 3.69
N ARG A 141 -4.02 -8.46 4.26
CA ARG A 141 -3.53 -8.70 5.64
C ARG A 141 -2.37 -7.82 6.09
N TYR A 142 -1.30 -7.76 5.31
CA TYR A 142 -0.07 -7.06 5.68
C TYR A 142 -0.20 -5.54 5.78
N PHE A 143 -1.29 -4.99 5.25
CA PHE A 143 -1.59 -3.55 5.19
C PHE A 143 -2.81 -3.19 6.05
N LYS A 144 -3.39 -4.15 6.78
CA LYS A 144 -4.50 -3.90 7.71
C LYS A 144 -4.02 -3.03 8.87
N GLY A 145 -4.73 -1.92 9.10
CA GLY A 145 -4.58 -1.10 10.31
C GLY A 145 -4.98 -1.86 11.57
N PRO A 146 -4.40 -1.52 12.74
CA PRO A 146 -4.76 -2.11 14.02
C PRO A 146 -6.26 -2.13 14.28
N GLU A 147 -6.99 -1.07 13.91
CA GLU A 147 -8.45 -0.96 13.98
C GLU A 147 -9.18 -2.15 13.32
N LEU A 148 -8.69 -2.65 12.19
CA LEU A 148 -9.28 -3.81 11.51
C LEU A 148 -8.95 -5.14 12.20
N LEU A 149 -7.85 -5.18 12.96
CA LEU A 149 -7.34 -6.38 13.63
C LEU A 149 -7.92 -6.55 15.04
N VAL A 150 -8.41 -5.45 15.63
CA VAL A 150 -9.08 -5.41 16.94
C VAL A 150 -10.59 -5.17 16.80
N ASP A 151 -11.12 -5.32 15.58
CA ASP A 151 -12.55 -5.17 15.24
C ASP A 151 -13.17 -3.81 15.61
N TYR A 152 -12.39 -2.72 15.58
CA TYR A 152 -12.92 -1.36 15.75
C TYR A 152 -13.53 -0.84 14.44
N GLN A 153 -14.84 -0.59 14.43
CA GLN A 153 -15.61 -0.35 13.20
C GLN A 153 -15.75 1.13 12.81
N MET A 154 -15.60 2.06 13.75
CA MET A 154 -15.72 3.51 13.49
C MET A 154 -14.39 4.13 13.04
N TYR A 155 -13.79 3.54 12.01
CA TYR A 155 -12.54 4.02 11.41
C TYR A 155 -12.79 4.99 10.25
N ASP A 156 -11.73 5.67 9.81
CA ASP A 156 -11.79 6.73 8.79
C ASP A 156 -10.61 6.65 7.79
N TYR A 157 -10.37 7.75 7.07
CA TYR A 157 -9.32 7.92 6.07
C TYR A 157 -7.91 7.54 6.55
N SER A 158 -7.65 7.64 7.86
CA SER A 158 -6.38 7.28 8.49
C SER A 158 -6.03 5.80 8.36
N LEU A 159 -6.98 4.93 7.99
CA LEU A 159 -6.72 3.55 7.62
C LEU A 159 -5.78 3.47 6.40
N ASP A 160 -6.01 4.29 5.37
CA ASP A 160 -5.16 4.34 4.19
C ASP A 160 -3.75 4.81 4.53
N MET A 161 -3.62 5.71 5.52
CA MET A 161 -2.34 6.24 5.99
C MET A 161 -1.50 5.19 6.72
N TRP A 162 -2.14 4.26 7.45
CA TRP A 162 -1.44 3.08 7.98
C TRP A 162 -0.89 2.18 6.88
N SER A 163 -1.73 1.87 5.88
CA SER A 163 -1.33 1.04 4.74
C SER A 163 -0.18 1.69 3.95
N LEU A 164 -0.20 3.01 3.78
CA LEU A 164 0.89 3.81 3.22
C LEU A 164 2.17 3.69 4.05
N GLY A 165 2.09 3.77 5.38
CA GLY A 165 3.22 3.56 6.29
C GLY A 165 3.83 2.16 6.15
N CYS A 166 3.00 1.12 6.01
CA CYS A 166 3.46 -0.24 5.76
C CYS A 166 4.22 -0.38 4.42
N MET A 167 3.77 0.33 3.39
CA MET A 167 4.48 0.41 2.11
C MET A 167 5.82 1.14 2.25
N LEU A 168 5.85 2.29 2.93
CA LEU A 168 7.08 3.05 3.18
C LEU A 168 8.11 2.20 3.92
N ALA A 169 7.71 1.56 5.02
CA ALA A 169 8.58 0.68 5.79
C ALA A 169 9.16 -0.45 4.94
N SER A 170 8.33 -1.07 4.09
CA SER A 170 8.77 -2.17 3.23
C SER A 170 9.82 -1.69 2.22
N MET A 171 9.65 -0.48 1.66
CA MET A 171 10.60 0.13 0.71
C MET A 171 11.92 0.53 1.38
N ILE A 172 11.89 1.33 2.44
CA ILE A 172 13.11 1.88 3.05
C ILE A 172 13.93 0.82 3.79
N PHE A 173 13.30 -0.23 4.31
CA PHE A 173 14.00 -1.33 4.98
C PHE A 173 14.25 -2.54 4.07
N LEU A 174 13.85 -2.48 2.79
CA LEU A 174 13.94 -3.60 1.84
C LEU A 174 13.34 -4.91 2.38
N LYS A 175 12.21 -4.81 3.09
CA LYS A 175 11.57 -5.93 3.78
C LYS A 175 10.10 -6.02 3.39
N GLU A 176 9.79 -6.90 2.45
CA GLU A 176 8.43 -7.06 1.92
C GLU A 176 7.82 -8.43 2.29
N PRO A 177 6.67 -8.46 3.01
CA PRO A 177 6.03 -7.35 3.73
C PRO A 177 6.79 -6.99 5.02
N PHE A 178 6.67 -5.74 5.47
CA PHE A 178 7.33 -5.31 6.72
C PHE A 178 6.77 -6.05 7.96
N PHE A 179 5.44 -6.09 8.09
CA PHE A 179 4.72 -6.86 9.10
C PHE A 179 4.16 -8.15 8.49
N HIS A 180 4.83 -9.27 8.75
CA HIS A 180 4.52 -10.56 8.11
C HIS A 180 3.74 -11.50 9.04
N GLY A 181 2.42 -11.30 9.17
CA GLY A 181 1.53 -12.17 9.95
C GLY A 181 1.02 -13.40 9.18
N GLN A 182 1.01 -14.56 9.85
CA GLN A 182 0.48 -15.81 9.28
C GLN A 182 -1.05 -15.81 9.10
N ASP A 183 -1.75 -15.07 9.96
CA ASP A 183 -3.18 -14.77 9.92
C ASP A 183 -3.43 -13.37 10.52
N ASN A 184 -4.69 -12.97 10.74
CA ASN A 184 -4.99 -11.65 11.31
C ASN A 184 -4.56 -11.53 12.79
N TYR A 185 -4.55 -12.62 13.57
CA TYR A 185 -4.11 -12.59 14.97
C TYR A 185 -2.60 -12.41 15.03
N ASP A 186 -1.84 -13.22 14.30
CA ASP A 186 -0.39 -13.08 14.22
C ASP A 186 0.01 -11.74 13.60
N GLN A 187 -0.80 -11.16 12.70
CA GLN A 187 -0.55 -9.82 12.16
C GLN A 187 -0.47 -8.75 13.25
N LEU A 188 -1.41 -8.73 14.20
CA LEU A 188 -1.37 -7.79 15.32
C LEU A 188 -0.16 -8.07 16.22
N VAL A 189 0.20 -9.33 16.44
CA VAL A 189 1.41 -9.71 17.19
C VAL A 189 2.68 -9.19 16.51
N ARG A 190 2.78 -9.24 15.17
CA ARG A 190 3.93 -8.66 14.44
C ARG A 190 4.02 -7.15 14.62
N ILE A 191 2.88 -6.46 14.65
CA ILE A 191 2.82 -5.02 14.91
C ILE A 191 3.27 -4.73 16.34
N ALA A 192 2.73 -5.46 17.33
CA ALA A 192 3.07 -5.32 18.75
C ALA A 192 4.55 -5.57 19.05
N LYS A 193 5.19 -6.51 18.35
CA LYS A 193 6.64 -6.75 18.45
C LYS A 193 7.51 -5.58 17.97
N VAL A 194 6.94 -4.57 17.32
CA VAL A 194 7.64 -3.38 16.84
C VAL A 194 7.17 -2.14 17.58
N LEU A 195 5.86 -1.89 17.64
CA LEU A 195 5.30 -0.69 18.26
C LEU A 195 5.11 -0.81 19.78
N GLY A 196 5.34 -2.00 20.34
CA GLY A 196 5.16 -2.29 21.76
C GLY A 196 3.70 -2.57 22.12
N THR A 197 3.51 -3.19 23.29
CA THR A 197 2.19 -3.54 23.81
C THR A 197 1.58 -2.45 24.69
N ASP A 198 2.39 -1.60 25.31
CA ASP A 198 1.89 -0.54 26.19
C ASP A 198 1.04 0.48 25.42
N GLU A 199 1.51 0.90 24.24
CA GLU A 199 0.74 1.78 23.35
C GLU A 199 -0.50 1.10 22.76
N LEU A 200 -0.44 -0.21 22.48
CA LEU A 200 -1.60 -0.97 22.03
C LEU A 200 -2.68 -0.99 23.12
N PHE A 201 -2.32 -1.30 24.37
CA PHE A 201 -3.27 -1.31 25.48
C PHE A 201 -3.81 0.10 25.80
N GLY A 202 -2.98 1.14 25.67
CA GLY A 202 -3.43 2.52 25.76
C GLY A 202 -4.48 2.88 24.70
N TYR A 203 -4.26 2.44 23.46
CA TYR A 203 -5.23 2.59 22.36
C TYR A 203 -6.54 1.85 22.66
N LEU A 204 -6.48 0.58 23.04
CA LEU A 204 -7.66 -0.23 23.37
C LEU A 204 -8.47 0.41 24.50
N HIS A 205 -7.80 0.90 25.54
CA HIS A 205 -8.44 1.59 26.65
C HIS A 205 -9.11 2.91 26.22
N LYS A 206 -8.42 3.73 25.41
CA LYS A 206 -8.95 5.02 24.91
C LYS A 206 -10.27 4.86 24.17
N TYR A 207 -10.41 3.81 23.36
CA TYR A 207 -11.59 3.58 22.52
C TYR A 207 -12.56 2.52 23.08
N HIS A 208 -12.35 2.08 24.32
CA HIS A 208 -13.17 1.04 24.97
C HIS A 208 -13.31 -0.24 24.14
N ILE A 209 -12.21 -0.69 23.52
CA ILE A 209 -12.19 -1.87 22.66
C ILE A 209 -11.90 -3.11 23.50
N GLU A 210 -12.83 -4.07 23.49
CA GLU A 210 -12.61 -5.39 24.07
C GLU A 210 -11.79 -6.26 23.13
N LEU A 211 -10.55 -6.56 23.52
CA LEU A 211 -9.67 -7.41 22.74
C LEU A 211 -10.07 -8.89 22.89
N ASP A 212 -10.19 -9.59 21.76
CA ASP A 212 -10.47 -11.03 21.72
C ASP A 212 -9.54 -11.80 22.67
N THR A 213 -10.11 -12.69 23.48
CA THR A 213 -9.38 -13.49 24.47
C THR A 213 -8.22 -14.28 23.90
N ARG A 214 -8.27 -14.62 22.60
CA ARG A 214 -7.17 -15.30 21.89
C ARG A 214 -5.87 -14.50 21.89
N PHE A 215 -5.91 -13.17 22.03
CA PHE A 215 -4.72 -12.35 22.06
C PHE A 215 -3.95 -12.39 23.40
N LYS A 216 -4.61 -12.81 24.50
CA LYS A 216 -4.01 -12.85 25.84
C LYS A 216 -2.74 -13.70 25.86
N ASP A 217 -2.76 -14.85 25.18
CA ASP A 217 -1.64 -15.77 25.12
C ASP A 217 -0.61 -15.41 24.04
N LEU A 218 -0.97 -14.54 23.09
CA LEU A 218 -0.17 -14.28 21.88
C LEU A 218 0.69 -13.01 21.95
N LEU A 219 0.20 -11.94 22.59
CA LEU A 219 0.89 -10.64 22.58
C LEU A 219 2.10 -10.61 23.51
N GLY A 220 1.98 -11.21 24.70
CA GLY A 220 2.96 -11.05 25.78
C GLY A 220 3.23 -9.58 26.11
N GLN A 221 4.38 -9.29 26.72
CA GLN A 221 4.87 -7.92 26.88
C GLN A 221 5.92 -7.63 25.81
N GLN A 222 5.76 -6.53 25.07
CA GLN A 222 6.71 -6.09 24.04
C GLN A 222 7.08 -4.63 24.27
N THR A 223 8.38 -4.33 24.20
CA THR A 223 8.87 -2.95 24.22
C THR A 223 8.86 -2.36 22.80
N ARG A 224 8.52 -1.06 22.69
CA ARG A 224 8.61 -0.34 21.41
C ARG A 224 10.06 -0.39 20.92
N LYS A 225 10.25 -0.85 19.69
CA LYS A 225 11.54 -0.89 19.04
C LYS A 225 11.85 0.45 18.40
N ARG A 226 13.13 0.82 18.48
CA ARG A 226 13.71 1.92 17.72
C ARG A 226 13.80 1.55 16.25
N TRP A 227 13.40 2.44 15.35
CA TRP A 227 13.42 2.17 13.90
C TRP A 227 14.83 1.89 13.37
N GLU A 228 15.86 2.43 14.03
CA GLU A 228 17.26 2.22 13.70
C GLU A 228 17.68 0.74 13.80
N GLN A 229 16.95 -0.09 14.55
CA GLN A 229 17.21 -1.54 14.64
C GLN A 229 16.92 -2.29 13.33
N PHE A 230 16.20 -1.68 12.38
CA PHE A 230 15.90 -2.27 11.08
C PHE A 230 16.88 -1.80 9.98
N ILE A 231 17.82 -0.91 10.31
CA ILE A 231 18.86 -0.46 9.39
C ILE A 231 19.93 -1.53 9.25
N GLN A 232 20.25 -1.87 8.00
CA GLN A 232 21.26 -2.85 7.60
C GLN A 232 22.15 -2.24 6.51
N SER A 233 23.31 -2.85 6.25
CA SER A 233 24.26 -2.38 5.23
C SER A 233 23.61 -2.24 3.84
N GLU A 234 22.66 -3.12 3.52
CA GLU A 234 21.93 -3.14 2.25
C GLU A 234 20.89 -2.05 2.10
N ASN A 235 20.30 -1.52 3.19
CA ASN A 235 19.19 -0.56 3.13
C ASN A 235 19.55 0.83 3.67
N GLN A 236 20.72 1.02 4.31
CA GLN A 236 21.14 2.28 4.93
C GLN A 236 21.09 3.49 3.98
N HIS A 237 21.26 3.26 2.68
CA HIS A 237 21.24 4.29 1.64
C HIS A 237 19.82 4.82 1.32
N LEU A 238 18.77 4.14 1.82
CA LEU A 238 17.36 4.50 1.68
C LEU A 238 16.78 5.10 2.96
N VAL A 239 17.53 5.08 4.08
CA VAL A 239 17.06 5.50 5.39
C VAL A 239 17.70 6.84 5.76
N SER A 240 16.85 7.80 6.12
CA SER A 240 17.26 9.12 6.64
C SER A 240 16.45 9.43 7.90
N PRO A 241 16.91 10.35 8.77
CA PRO A 241 16.12 10.80 9.93
C PRO A 241 14.71 11.24 9.56
N GLU A 242 14.55 11.94 8.43
CA GLU A 242 13.26 12.40 7.94
C GLU A 242 12.36 11.24 7.49
N ALA A 243 12.94 10.16 6.94
CA ALA A 243 12.19 8.95 6.56
C ALA A 243 11.65 8.24 7.81
N LEU A 244 12.47 8.11 8.85
CA LEU A 244 12.09 7.47 10.10
C LEU A 244 11.04 8.29 10.86
N ASP A 245 11.18 9.61 10.89
CA ASP A 245 10.22 10.52 11.51
C ASP A 245 8.86 10.50 10.80
N LEU A 246 8.85 10.51 9.45
CA LEU A 246 7.60 10.32 8.68
C LEU A 246 6.96 8.97 9.00
N LEU A 247 7.75 7.90 8.99
CA LEU A 247 7.25 6.55 9.24
C LEU A 247 6.66 6.41 10.64
N ASP A 248 7.31 6.99 11.65
CA ASP A 248 6.86 6.99 13.03
C ASP A 248 5.50 7.69 13.21
N LYS A 249 5.28 8.78 12.46
CA LYS A 249 4.02 9.54 12.47
C LYS A 249 2.91 8.88 11.64
N LEU A 250 3.22 7.92 10.76
CA LEU A 250 2.24 7.12 10.03
C LEU A 250 1.84 5.84 10.79
N LEU A 251 2.81 5.12 11.34
CA LEU A 251 2.60 3.85 12.02
C LEU A 251 2.28 4.02 13.52
N ARG A 252 1.10 4.57 13.78
CA ARG A 252 0.52 4.71 15.13
C ARG A 252 -0.69 3.80 15.30
N TYR A 253 -0.85 3.19 16.48
CA TYR A 253 -2.06 2.42 16.82
C TYR A 253 -3.30 3.30 16.75
N ASP A 254 -3.24 4.42 17.48
CA ASP A 254 -4.29 5.42 17.49
C ASP A 254 -4.40 6.08 16.13
N HIS A 255 -5.46 5.73 15.41
CA HIS A 255 -5.73 6.17 14.05
C HIS A 255 -5.87 7.70 13.96
N GLN A 256 -6.34 8.35 15.04
CA GLN A 256 -6.42 9.82 15.13
C GLN A 256 -5.07 10.52 15.31
N GLN A 257 -4.00 9.79 15.64
CA GLN A 257 -2.65 10.37 15.78
C GLN A 257 -1.82 10.27 14.50
N ARG A 258 -2.35 9.60 13.46
CA ARG A 258 -1.65 9.45 12.19
C ARG A 258 -1.74 10.76 11.42
N LEU A 259 -0.68 11.11 10.69
CA LEU A 259 -0.75 12.22 9.74
C LEU A 259 -1.86 11.97 8.72
N THR A 260 -2.61 13.01 8.41
CA THR A 260 -3.43 13.06 7.19
C THR A 260 -2.56 13.05 5.95
N ALA A 261 -3.15 12.78 4.78
CA ALA A 261 -2.41 12.82 3.51
C ALA A 261 -1.82 14.22 3.25
N ALA A 262 -2.60 15.29 3.48
CA ALA A 262 -2.15 16.67 3.37
C ALA A 262 -0.97 17.00 4.30
N GLU A 263 -1.04 16.60 5.58
CA GLU A 263 0.05 16.83 6.54
C GLU A 263 1.31 16.03 6.17
N ALA A 264 1.13 14.78 5.73
CA ALA A 264 2.24 13.95 5.26
C ALA A 264 2.94 14.56 4.04
N MET A 265 2.21 15.17 3.10
CA MET A 265 2.79 15.87 1.95
C MET A 265 3.63 17.09 2.35
N GLN A 266 3.37 17.69 3.51
CA GLN A 266 4.14 18.83 4.04
C GLN A 266 5.37 18.38 4.85
N HIS A 267 5.57 17.08 5.05
CA HIS A 267 6.68 16.56 5.83
C HIS A 267 8.04 16.87 5.19
N PRO A 268 9.10 17.20 5.98
CA PRO A 268 10.44 17.47 5.47
C PRO A 268 11.03 16.39 4.55
N TYR A 269 10.61 15.13 4.72
CA TYR A 269 10.98 14.02 3.84
C TYR A 269 10.71 14.31 2.35
N PHE A 270 9.68 15.10 2.03
CA PHE A 270 9.28 15.41 0.66
C PHE A 270 9.80 16.76 0.13
N TYR A 271 10.54 17.55 0.92
CA TYR A 271 11.07 18.84 0.46
C TYR A 271 11.89 18.76 -0.84
N PRO A 272 12.75 17.73 -1.06
CA PRO A 272 13.45 17.58 -2.34
C PRO A 272 12.50 17.44 -3.53
N VAL A 273 11.42 16.66 -3.39
CA VAL A 273 10.42 16.43 -4.45
C VAL A 273 9.62 17.70 -4.74
N VAL A 274 9.19 18.41 -3.69
CA VAL A 274 8.45 19.68 -3.82
C VAL A 274 9.31 20.73 -4.53
N LYS A 275 10.59 20.83 -4.18
CA LYS A 275 11.53 21.76 -4.82
C LYS A 275 11.72 21.46 -6.31
N GLU A 276 11.85 20.18 -6.68
CA GLU A 276 12.01 19.78 -8.08
C GLU A 276 10.74 20.09 -8.91
N HIS A 277 9.55 19.80 -8.37
CA HIS A 277 8.28 20.15 -9.01
C HIS A 277 8.13 21.67 -9.21
N ALA A 278 8.53 22.48 -8.22
CA ALA A 278 8.49 23.94 -8.35
C ALA A 278 9.41 24.43 -9.48
N ASN A 279 10.62 23.89 -9.57
CA ASN A 279 11.59 24.25 -10.61
C ASN A 279 11.10 23.86 -12.02
N ALA A 280 10.52 22.67 -12.17
CA ALA A 280 9.96 22.21 -13.45
C ALA A 280 8.83 23.13 -13.96
N ASN A 281 7.98 23.63 -13.05
CA ASN A 281 6.92 24.57 -13.40
C ASN A 281 7.46 25.96 -13.80
N THR A 282 8.53 26.44 -13.15
CA THR A 282 9.16 27.72 -13.53
C THR A 282 9.84 27.66 -14.90
N ASP A 283 10.48 26.54 -15.26
CA ASP A 283 11.13 26.39 -16.57
C ASP A 283 10.10 26.21 -17.69
N GLY A 284 8.99 25.51 -17.44
CA GLY A 284 7.86 25.44 -18.38
C GLY A 284 7.21 26.81 -18.62
N THR A 285 7.12 27.66 -17.60
CA THR A 285 6.57 29.02 -17.72
C THR A 285 7.52 29.94 -18.51
N LYS A 286 8.83 29.82 -18.28
CA LYS A 286 9.84 30.56 -19.07
C LYS A 286 9.86 30.14 -20.55
N ALA A 287 9.73 28.85 -20.84
CA ALA A 287 9.69 28.33 -22.20
C ALA A 287 8.45 28.82 -23.00
N ILE A 288 7.32 29.04 -22.33
CA ILE A 288 6.10 29.61 -22.94
C ILE A 288 6.23 31.13 -23.15
N SER A 289 6.92 31.84 -22.25
CA SER A 289 7.15 33.28 -22.39
C SER A 289 8.18 33.65 -23.47
N GLY A 290 9.08 32.73 -23.85
CA GLY A 290 10.10 32.93 -24.87
C GLY A 290 9.66 32.62 -26.30
N SER A 291 8.48 32.02 -26.51
CA SER A 291 7.98 31.60 -27.82
C SER A 291 6.99 32.57 -28.47
N ASN A 292 6.63 33.67 -27.79
CA ASN A 292 5.76 34.73 -28.31
C ASN A 292 6.51 36.00 -28.76
N ALA A 293 7.84 35.91 -28.96
CA ALA A 293 8.67 37.03 -29.41
C ALA A 293 9.45 36.63 -30.68
N THR A 294 8.74 36.53 -31.80
CA THR A 294 9.30 36.57 -33.17
C THR A 294 8.23 37.11 -34.10
#